data_AF-A0A945GYB2-F1
#
_entry.id   AF-A0A945GYB2-F1
#
_cell.length_a   1.000
_cell.length_b   1.000
_cell.length_c   1.000
_cell.angle_alpha   90.00
_cell.angle_beta   90.00
_cell.angle_gamma   90.00
#
_symmetry.space_group_name_H-M   'P 1'
#
loop_
_entity.id
_entity.type
_entity.pdbx_description
1 polymer ?
#
loop_
_entity_poly.entity_id
_entity_poly.type
_entity_poly.pdbx_seq_one_letter_code
_entity_poly.pdbx_strand_id
1 'polypeptide(L)'
;MTKYARQRSDRLMVELIERLSSDRKVFVCCHKDVEPHLAGFGNQWAAYDVGHYGALDGRNDWQEFDTAVIFGLSYRSRVWALNSYMAFNGVQTDHWLMEKANDIRKKLENAQIAVSVVQAINRVRCRRVIDSSGNCAPTDVYIVLPRDSTGAYLLKAIKKEMPGINVLDWDFVLEDKSTKRPRRSNHGEALIRYMETILPGEVSASTIKTKLGIPQRSWMRLVSQIKDLSNDITVRLTSMGVRLEQRGIGRGARTYLVKA
;
A
#
# COMPACT_ATOMS: atom_id res chain seq x y z
N MET A 1 11.29 4.37 -6.89
CA MET A 1 10.08 4.95 -6.25
C MET A 1 10.18 5.07 -4.72
N THR A 2 11.09 4.34 -4.05
CA THR A 2 11.14 4.26 -2.57
C THR A 2 11.91 5.39 -1.86
N LYS A 3 12.79 6.12 -2.54
CA LYS A 3 13.68 7.14 -1.93
C LYS A 3 12.94 8.18 -1.07
N TYR A 4 11.75 8.60 -1.50
CA TYR A 4 10.89 9.56 -0.78
C TYR A 4 9.56 8.96 -0.32
N ALA A 5 9.36 7.65 -0.47
CA ALA A 5 8.07 7.02 -0.20
C ALA A 5 7.61 7.24 1.24
N ARG A 6 8.54 7.20 2.20
CA ARG A 6 8.26 7.47 3.61
C ARG A 6 7.73 8.88 3.84
N GLN A 7 8.45 9.90 3.35
CA GLN A 7 8.07 11.30 3.52
C GLN A 7 6.73 11.61 2.86
N ARG A 8 6.53 11.08 1.65
CA ARG A 8 5.28 11.19 0.89
C ARG A 8 4.11 10.50 1.61
N SER A 9 4.35 9.34 2.21
CA SER A 9 3.36 8.64 3.04
C SER A 9 3.01 9.48 4.26
N ASP A 10 4.01 10.02 4.95
CA ASP A 10 3.77 10.87 6.13
C ASP A 10 2.94 12.11 5.77
N ARG A 11 3.22 12.74 4.61
CA ARG A 11 2.44 13.89 4.13
C ARG A 11 1.00 13.52 3.79
N LEU A 12 0.80 12.40 3.09
CA LEU A 12 -0.53 11.87 2.79
C LEU A 12 -1.33 11.64 4.08
N MET A 13 -0.72 11.01 5.08
CA MET A 13 -1.44 10.72 6.33
C MET A 13 -1.80 11.99 7.10
N VAL A 14 -0.95 13.03 7.10
CA VAL A 14 -1.32 14.33 7.69
C VAL A 14 -2.54 14.91 7.00
N GLU A 15 -2.55 14.94 5.67
CA GLU A 15 -3.69 15.45 4.88
C GLU A 15 -4.98 14.67 5.19
N LEU A 16 -4.91 13.33 5.20
CA LEU A 16 -6.09 12.50 5.45
C LEU A 16 -6.61 12.65 6.88
N ILE A 17 -5.73 12.77 7.87
CA ILE A 17 -6.13 12.97 9.28
C ILE A 17 -6.81 14.33 9.46
N GLU A 18 -6.36 15.37 8.77
CA GLU A 18 -6.95 16.70 8.84
C GLU A 18 -8.28 16.78 8.07
N ARG A 19 -8.43 15.98 7.00
CA ARG A 19 -9.60 16.00 6.11
C ARG A 19 -10.74 15.08 6.54
N LEU A 20 -10.44 13.89 7.05
CA LEU A 20 -11.42 12.85 7.33
C LEU A 20 -11.85 12.88 8.80
N SER A 21 -13.14 12.72 9.05
CA SER A 21 -13.69 12.57 10.40
C SER A 21 -13.29 11.22 11.01
N SER A 22 -13.24 11.13 12.35
CA SER A 22 -12.77 9.93 13.06
C SER A 22 -13.70 8.73 12.98
N ASP A 23 -14.95 8.89 12.54
CA ASP A 23 -15.95 7.82 12.37
C ASP A 23 -15.76 7.01 11.07
N ARG A 24 -14.89 7.46 10.16
CA ARG A 24 -14.65 6.80 8.86
C ARG A 24 -14.00 5.43 9.00
N LYS A 25 -14.14 4.61 7.96
CA LYS A 25 -13.43 3.34 7.79
C LYS A 25 -12.55 3.43 6.55
N VAL A 26 -11.23 3.59 6.76
CA VAL A 26 -10.28 4.01 5.72
C VAL A 26 -9.36 2.87 5.29
N PHE A 27 -9.44 2.51 4.01
CA PHE A 27 -8.59 1.51 3.38
C PHE A 27 -7.56 2.22 2.49
N VAL A 28 -6.27 1.92 2.68
CA VAL A 28 -5.20 2.45 1.84
C VAL A 28 -4.59 1.33 1.00
N CYS A 29 -4.62 1.49 -0.32
CA CYS A 29 -3.93 0.62 -1.26
C CYS A 29 -2.62 1.27 -1.73
N CYS A 30 -1.49 0.59 -1.53
CA CYS A 30 -0.18 1.12 -1.91
C CYS A 30 0.78 0.09 -2.51
N HIS A 31 2.04 0.49 -2.70
CA HIS A 31 3.12 -0.44 -3.04
C HIS A 31 3.52 -1.30 -1.82
N LYS A 32 3.90 -2.56 -2.03
CA LYS A 32 4.28 -3.51 -0.96
C LYS A 32 5.35 -2.99 0.01
N ASP A 33 6.34 -2.25 -0.51
CA ASP A 33 7.42 -1.70 0.33
C ASP A 33 6.97 -0.53 1.24
N VAL A 34 5.78 0.02 0.97
CA VAL A 34 5.22 1.18 1.68
C VAL A 34 4.17 0.74 2.71
N GLU A 35 3.47 -0.37 2.44
CA GLU A 35 2.43 -0.91 3.32
C GLU A 35 2.88 -1.05 4.78
N PRO A 36 4.04 -1.66 5.11
CA PRO A 36 4.46 -1.79 6.50
C PRO A 36 4.61 -0.45 7.23
N HIS A 37 5.02 0.60 6.52
CA HIS A 37 5.11 1.94 7.11
C HIS A 37 3.72 2.54 7.35
N LEU A 38 2.82 2.39 6.38
CA LEU A 38 1.45 2.90 6.47
C LEU A 38 0.60 2.14 7.51
N ALA A 39 0.87 0.86 7.76
CA ALA A 39 0.19 0.08 8.80
C ALA A 39 0.38 0.67 10.21
N GLY A 40 1.40 1.51 10.41
CA GLY A 40 1.70 2.17 11.69
C GLY A 40 0.69 3.24 12.15
N PHE A 41 -0.29 3.61 11.33
CA PHE A 41 -1.20 4.74 11.58
C PHE A 41 -2.58 4.37 12.17
N GLY A 42 -2.84 3.11 12.52
CA GLY A 42 -4.20 2.56 12.66
C GLY A 42 -5.20 3.09 13.70
N ASN A 43 -4.95 4.19 14.43
CA ASN A 43 -5.85 4.66 15.49
C ASN A 43 -6.47 6.04 15.21
N GLN A 44 -6.49 6.50 13.96
CA GLN A 44 -7.04 7.82 13.60
C GLN A 44 -8.54 7.76 13.27
N TRP A 45 -9.05 6.58 12.93
CA TRP A 45 -10.39 6.35 12.38
C TRP A 45 -11.05 5.14 13.04
N ALA A 46 -12.37 4.99 12.86
CA ALA A 46 -13.15 3.87 13.41
C ALA A 46 -12.64 2.51 12.92
N ALA A 47 -12.17 2.46 11.67
CA ALA A 47 -11.34 1.37 11.17
C ALA A 47 -10.27 1.91 10.21
N TYR A 48 -9.10 1.29 10.25
CA TYR A 48 -8.02 1.59 9.33
C TYR A 48 -7.29 0.31 8.98
N ASP A 49 -7.05 0.11 7.69
CA ASP A 49 -6.18 -0.97 7.24
C ASP A 49 -5.49 -0.60 5.93
N VAL A 50 -4.40 -1.31 5.66
CA VAL A 50 -3.56 -1.09 4.50
C VAL A 50 -3.40 -2.40 3.75
N GLY A 51 -3.56 -2.32 2.44
CA GLY A 51 -3.23 -3.41 1.54
C GLY A 51 -2.26 -2.92 0.45
N HIS A 52 -1.77 -3.86 -0.33
CA HIS A 52 -0.88 -3.55 -1.43
C HIS A 52 -1.26 -4.26 -2.73
N TYR A 53 -0.86 -3.66 -3.84
CA TYR A 53 -1.05 -4.26 -5.15
C TYR A 53 -0.39 -5.64 -5.23
N GLY A 54 -1.15 -6.64 -5.68
CA GLY A 54 -0.72 -8.05 -5.72
C GLY A 54 -1.19 -8.88 -4.53
N ALA A 55 -1.78 -8.26 -3.50
CA ALA A 55 -2.38 -8.96 -2.35
C ALA A 55 -3.86 -8.59 -2.10
N LEU A 56 -4.51 -7.92 -3.06
CA LEU A 56 -5.94 -7.54 -2.96
C LEU A 56 -6.89 -8.55 -3.61
N ASP A 57 -6.40 -9.27 -4.63
CA ASP A 57 -7.23 -10.16 -5.43
C ASP A 57 -7.72 -11.33 -4.57
N GLY A 58 -9.02 -11.62 -4.64
CA GLY A 58 -9.67 -12.68 -3.85
C GLY A 58 -9.95 -12.34 -2.39
N ARG A 59 -9.56 -11.15 -1.90
CA ARG A 59 -9.85 -10.71 -0.52
C ARG A 59 -11.14 -9.89 -0.43
N ASN A 60 -11.79 -9.99 0.73
CA ASN A 60 -13.01 -9.26 1.06
C ASN A 60 -12.93 -8.49 2.39
N ASP A 61 -11.72 -8.35 2.92
CA ASP A 61 -11.43 -7.79 4.24
C ASP A 61 -11.96 -6.35 4.39
N TRP A 62 -12.02 -5.60 3.29
CA TRP A 62 -12.36 -4.18 3.27
C TRP A 62 -13.77 -3.84 2.81
N GLN A 63 -14.66 -4.82 2.62
CA GLN A 63 -16.00 -4.59 2.06
C GLN A 63 -16.88 -3.62 2.87
N GLU A 64 -16.58 -3.44 4.15
CA GLU A 64 -17.29 -2.54 5.06
C GLU A 64 -16.70 -1.12 5.09
N PHE A 65 -15.56 -0.91 4.43
CA PHE A 65 -14.84 0.37 4.44
C PHE A 65 -15.56 1.38 3.54
N ASP A 66 -15.59 2.63 3.97
CA ASP A 66 -16.29 3.72 3.31
C ASP A 66 -15.39 4.67 2.54
N THR A 67 -14.08 4.51 2.71
CA THR A 67 -13.07 5.36 2.10
C THR A 67 -11.97 4.49 1.52
N ALA A 68 -11.69 4.67 0.23
CA ALA A 68 -10.54 4.08 -0.45
C ALA A 68 -9.50 5.16 -0.75
N VAL A 69 -8.24 4.90 -0.41
CA VAL A 69 -7.10 5.75 -0.73
C VAL A 69 -6.13 4.99 -1.61
N ILE A 70 -5.94 5.45 -2.83
CA ILE A 70 -5.03 4.88 -3.82
C ILE A 70 -3.72 5.66 -3.78
N PHE A 71 -2.70 5.07 -3.14
CA PHE A 71 -1.41 5.69 -2.94
C PHE A 71 -0.30 5.02 -3.76
N GLY A 72 -0.03 5.63 -4.92
CA GLY A 72 0.88 5.09 -5.93
C GLY A 72 0.17 4.16 -6.91
N LEU A 73 0.85 3.82 -8.00
CA LEU A 73 0.32 3.04 -9.12
C LEU A 73 1.09 1.72 -9.27
N SER A 74 0.38 0.66 -9.66
CA SER A 74 0.95 -0.68 -9.86
C SER A 74 1.57 -0.83 -11.23
N TYR A 75 2.86 -0.52 -11.35
CA TYR A 75 3.60 -0.70 -12.60
C TYR A 75 4.13 -2.13 -12.71
N ARG A 76 3.83 -2.79 -13.83
CA ARG A 76 4.46 -4.07 -14.21
C ARG A 76 5.73 -3.84 -15.02
N SER A 77 6.54 -4.89 -15.12
CA SER A 77 7.71 -4.90 -16.02
C SER A 77 7.27 -4.67 -17.46
N ARG A 78 8.09 -3.95 -18.24
CA ARG A 78 7.86 -3.72 -19.67
C ARG A 78 7.69 -5.00 -20.49
N VAL A 79 8.36 -6.08 -20.04
CA VAL A 79 8.30 -7.40 -20.66
C VAL A 79 6.88 -7.97 -20.60
N TRP A 80 6.12 -7.68 -19.54
CA TRP A 80 4.75 -8.19 -19.38
C TRP A 80 3.85 -7.78 -20.54
N ALA A 81 3.90 -6.51 -20.95
CA ALA A 81 3.01 -6.00 -21.99
C ALA A 81 3.31 -6.62 -23.36
N LEU A 82 4.60 -6.77 -23.71
CA LEU A 82 5.00 -7.41 -24.97
C LEU A 82 4.65 -8.90 -24.99
N ASN A 83 4.96 -9.63 -23.90
CA ASN A 83 4.62 -11.04 -23.79
C ASN A 83 3.11 -11.26 -23.83
N SER A 84 2.33 -10.38 -23.17
CA SER A 84 0.86 -10.45 -23.22
C SER A 84 0.34 -10.25 -24.63
N TYR A 85 0.86 -9.26 -25.36
CA TYR A 85 0.46 -9.04 -26.75
C TYR A 85 0.78 -10.25 -27.64
N MET A 86 1.99 -10.79 -27.54
CA MET A 86 2.44 -11.95 -28.32
C MET A 86 1.67 -13.23 -27.96
N ALA A 87 1.26 -13.39 -26.69
CA ALA A 87 0.44 -14.54 -26.29
C ALA A 87 -0.93 -14.55 -26.99
N PHE A 88 -1.52 -13.37 -27.24
CA PHE A 88 -2.80 -13.26 -27.94
C PHE A 88 -2.69 -13.19 -29.47
N ASN A 89 -1.58 -12.68 -30.01
CA ASN A 89 -1.44 -12.37 -31.44
C ASN A 89 -0.34 -13.18 -32.15
N GLY A 90 0.31 -14.10 -31.46
CA GLY A 90 1.48 -14.82 -31.94
C GLY A 90 2.79 -14.03 -31.84
N VAL A 91 3.90 -14.72 -32.10
CA VAL A 91 5.25 -14.11 -32.14
C VAL A 91 5.31 -13.03 -33.21
N GLN A 92 5.87 -11.88 -32.86
CA GLN A 92 5.97 -10.74 -33.76
C GLN A 92 7.36 -10.64 -34.40
N THR A 93 7.42 -10.00 -35.56
CA THR A 93 8.69 -9.79 -36.30
C THR A 93 9.53 -8.67 -35.70
N ASP A 94 10.82 -8.66 -36.02
CA ASP A 94 11.73 -7.58 -35.62
C ASP A 94 11.26 -6.21 -36.11
N HIS A 95 10.72 -6.14 -37.33
CA HIS A 95 10.14 -4.91 -37.88
C HIS A 95 8.99 -4.38 -37.01
N TRP A 96 8.10 -5.26 -36.55
CA TRP A 96 7.02 -4.87 -35.64
C TRP A 96 7.55 -4.37 -34.29
N LEU A 97 8.61 -5.02 -33.78
CA LEU A 97 9.27 -4.63 -32.54
C LEU A 97 9.87 -3.22 -32.61
N MET A 98 10.39 -2.82 -33.77
CA MET A 98 10.95 -1.49 -33.97
C MET A 98 9.88 -0.40 -34.09
N GLU A 99 8.80 -0.64 -34.84
CA GLU A 99 7.83 0.41 -35.17
C GLU A 99 6.64 0.52 -34.21
N LYS A 100 6.04 -0.61 -33.83
CA LYS A 100 4.69 -0.63 -33.20
C LYS A 100 4.71 -1.03 -31.73
N ALA A 101 5.72 -1.80 -31.31
CA ALA A 101 5.76 -2.37 -29.97
C ALA A 101 5.66 -1.31 -28.87
N ASN A 102 6.26 -0.13 -29.04
CA ASN A 102 6.27 0.91 -28.02
C ASN A 102 4.88 1.50 -27.74
N ASP A 103 4.07 1.73 -28.76
CA ASP A 103 2.74 2.32 -28.59
C ASP A 103 1.76 1.30 -27.97
N ILE A 104 1.80 0.07 -28.48
CA ILE A 104 1.02 -1.05 -27.94
C ILE A 104 1.39 -1.33 -26.48
N ARG A 105 2.69 -1.34 -26.18
CA ARG A 105 3.21 -1.52 -24.82
C ARG A 105 2.64 -0.46 -23.87
N LYS A 106 2.73 0.82 -24.22
CA LYS A 106 2.20 1.92 -23.38
C LYS A 106 0.70 1.79 -23.14
N LYS A 107 -0.06 1.41 -24.16
CA LYS A 107 -1.52 1.18 -24.04
C LYS A 107 -1.84 0.05 -23.07
N LEU A 108 -1.15 -1.09 -23.19
CA LEU A 108 -1.34 -2.24 -22.29
C LEU A 108 -0.90 -1.93 -20.85
N GLU A 109 0.23 -1.25 -20.66
CA GLU A 109 0.70 -0.81 -19.34
C GLU A 109 -0.33 0.11 -18.67
N ASN A 110 -0.80 1.14 -19.37
CA ASN A 110 -1.79 2.07 -18.83
C ASN A 110 -3.13 1.39 -18.54
N ALA A 111 -3.60 0.50 -19.43
CA ALA A 111 -4.83 -0.26 -19.22
C ALA A 111 -4.74 -1.15 -17.98
N GLN A 112 -3.59 -1.83 -17.78
CA GLN A 112 -3.39 -2.66 -16.60
C GLN A 112 -3.35 -1.85 -15.31
N ILE A 113 -2.72 -0.66 -15.31
CA ILE A 113 -2.75 0.23 -14.15
C ILE A 113 -4.20 0.64 -13.84
N ALA A 114 -4.98 1.02 -14.85
CA ALA A 114 -6.39 1.38 -14.66
C ALA A 114 -7.19 0.23 -14.04
N VAL A 115 -7.06 -0.98 -14.56
CA VAL A 115 -7.70 -2.18 -13.99
C VAL A 115 -7.29 -2.38 -12.54
N SER A 116 -6.00 -2.29 -12.21
CA SER A 116 -5.53 -2.46 -10.84
C SER A 116 -6.07 -1.41 -9.88
N VAL A 117 -6.20 -0.15 -10.31
CA VAL A 117 -6.80 0.92 -9.50
C VAL A 117 -8.29 0.66 -9.28
N VAL A 118 -9.04 0.34 -10.35
CA VAL A 118 -10.47 0.02 -10.24
C VAL A 118 -10.70 -1.20 -9.33
N GLN A 119 -9.87 -2.24 -9.45
CA GLN A 119 -9.96 -3.41 -8.57
C GLN A 119 -9.70 -3.07 -7.11
N ALA A 120 -8.75 -2.18 -6.83
CA ALA A 120 -8.47 -1.70 -5.48
C ALA A 120 -9.64 -0.87 -4.91
N ILE A 121 -10.24 0.01 -5.71
CA ILE A 121 -11.43 0.77 -5.32
C ILE A 121 -12.58 -0.19 -5.02
N ASN A 122 -12.81 -1.18 -5.88
CA ASN A 122 -13.86 -2.18 -5.72
C ASN A 122 -13.59 -3.16 -4.56
N ARG A 123 -12.58 -2.96 -3.71
CA ARG A 123 -12.43 -3.72 -2.47
C ARG A 123 -13.26 -3.16 -1.32
N VAL A 124 -13.72 -1.92 -1.42
CA VAL A 124 -14.51 -1.27 -0.36
C VAL A 124 -16.01 -1.38 -0.60
N ARG A 125 -16.84 -0.69 0.20
CA ARG A 125 -18.31 -0.84 0.18
C ARG A 125 -19.00 -0.42 -1.11
N CYS A 126 -18.31 0.21 -2.06
CA CYS A 126 -18.89 0.67 -3.33
C CYS A 126 -19.41 -0.46 -4.25
N ARG A 127 -19.08 -1.72 -3.96
CA ARG A 127 -19.65 -2.90 -4.65
C ARG A 127 -20.62 -3.71 -3.80
N ARG A 128 -20.91 -3.28 -2.57
CA ARG A 128 -21.77 -4.02 -1.65
C ARG A 128 -23.21 -3.56 -1.85
N VAL A 129 -24.01 -4.45 -2.41
CA VAL A 129 -25.45 -4.24 -2.56
C VAL A 129 -26.10 -4.19 -1.18
N ILE A 130 -26.83 -3.11 -0.89
CA ILE A 130 -27.51 -2.88 0.39
C ILE A 130 -29.02 -3.05 0.32
N ASP A 131 -29.59 -3.17 -0.89
CA ASP A 131 -31.03 -3.34 -1.09
C ASP A 131 -31.37 -4.20 -2.31
N SER A 132 -32.65 -4.50 -2.48
CA SER A 132 -33.18 -5.27 -3.61
C SER A 132 -33.09 -4.55 -4.96
N SER A 133 -32.81 -3.24 -4.95
CA SER A 133 -32.65 -2.43 -6.18
C SER A 133 -31.22 -2.43 -6.69
N GLY A 134 -30.27 -3.06 -5.99
CA GLY A 134 -28.87 -3.10 -6.37
C GLY A 134 -28.07 -1.86 -5.97
N ASN A 135 -28.61 -1.01 -5.09
CA ASN A 135 -27.91 0.19 -4.66
C ASN A 135 -26.71 -0.16 -3.76
N CYS A 136 -25.72 0.71 -3.76
CA CYS A 136 -24.54 0.62 -2.90
C CYS A 136 -24.44 1.87 -2.01
N ALA A 137 -23.84 1.72 -0.83
CA ALA A 137 -23.63 2.85 0.07
C ALA A 137 -22.60 3.84 -0.51
N PRO A 138 -22.74 5.17 -0.27
CA PRO A 138 -21.82 6.19 -0.74
C PRO A 138 -20.38 5.88 -0.34
N THR A 139 -19.39 6.12 -1.21
CA THR A 139 -17.99 5.80 -0.93
C THR A 139 -17.11 6.93 -1.43
N ASP A 140 -16.17 7.37 -0.60
CA ASP A 140 -15.19 8.38 -0.99
C ASP A 140 -13.90 7.72 -1.48
N VAL A 141 -13.38 8.19 -2.61
CA VAL A 141 -12.16 7.64 -3.21
C VAL A 141 -11.15 8.76 -3.42
N TYR A 142 -10.00 8.63 -2.78
CA TYR A 142 -8.86 9.55 -2.91
C TYR A 142 -7.78 8.90 -3.75
N ILE A 143 -7.36 9.54 -4.84
CA ILE A 143 -6.35 8.99 -5.75
C ILE A 143 -5.28 10.03 -5.99
N VAL A 144 -4.02 9.66 -5.71
CA VAL A 144 -2.87 10.49 -6.08
C VAL A 144 -2.46 10.14 -7.51
N LEU A 145 -2.89 10.96 -8.47
CA LEU A 145 -2.56 10.80 -9.89
C LEU A 145 -1.36 11.67 -10.30
N PRO A 146 -0.52 11.20 -11.24
CA PRO A 146 0.47 12.06 -11.88
C PRO A 146 -0.23 13.14 -12.73
N ARG A 147 0.40 14.30 -12.90
CA ARG A 147 -0.15 15.42 -13.70
C ARG A 147 0.10 15.28 -15.22
N ASP A 148 0.58 14.13 -15.66
CA ASP A 148 0.93 13.86 -17.05
C ASP A 148 -0.19 13.13 -17.82
N SER A 149 0.11 12.73 -19.05
CA SER A 149 -0.83 12.01 -19.91
C SER A 149 -1.24 10.65 -19.35
N THR A 150 -0.41 10.02 -18.50
CA THR A 150 -0.79 8.78 -17.80
C THR A 150 -1.89 9.07 -16.79
N GLY A 151 -1.78 10.14 -15.99
CA GLY A 151 -2.82 10.53 -15.04
C GLY A 151 -4.14 10.85 -15.73
N ALA A 152 -4.09 11.61 -16.82
CA ALA A 152 -5.26 11.93 -17.63
C ALA A 152 -5.92 10.67 -18.23
N TYR A 153 -5.11 9.73 -18.73
CA TYR A 153 -5.61 8.45 -19.24
C TYR A 153 -6.29 7.64 -18.13
N LEU A 154 -5.66 7.53 -16.95
CA LEU A 154 -6.19 6.75 -15.84
C LEU A 154 -7.52 7.32 -15.34
N LEU A 155 -7.63 8.64 -15.19
CA LEU A 155 -8.90 9.27 -14.80
C LEU A 155 -10.00 8.99 -15.83
N LYS A 156 -9.67 9.07 -17.13
CA LYS A 156 -10.61 8.72 -18.20
C LYS A 156 -11.04 7.24 -18.15
N ALA A 157 -10.10 6.34 -17.92
CA ALA A 157 -10.38 4.91 -17.81
C ALA A 157 -11.26 4.60 -16.59
N ILE A 158 -10.96 5.19 -15.42
CA ILE A 158 -11.76 5.01 -14.20
C ILE A 158 -13.20 5.52 -14.41
N LYS A 159 -13.38 6.71 -15.00
CA LYS A 159 -14.72 7.24 -15.33
C LYS A 159 -15.52 6.32 -16.27
N LYS A 160 -14.83 5.59 -17.15
CA LYS A 160 -15.46 4.65 -18.07
C LYS A 160 -15.89 3.36 -17.33
N GLU A 161 -15.03 2.81 -16.48
CA GLU A 161 -15.28 1.56 -15.76
C GLU A 161 -16.21 1.73 -14.56
N MET A 162 -16.32 2.95 -14.02
CA MET A 162 -17.16 3.29 -12.88
C MET A 162 -18.14 4.41 -13.26
N PRO A 163 -19.22 4.10 -14.02
CA PRO A 163 -20.20 5.09 -14.41
C PRO A 163 -20.92 5.65 -13.17
N GLY A 164 -21.26 6.94 -13.20
CA GLY A 164 -22.00 7.61 -12.13
C GLY A 164 -21.15 8.14 -10.96
N ILE A 165 -19.83 8.00 -10.98
CA ILE A 165 -18.96 8.61 -9.97
C ILE A 165 -18.97 10.15 -10.09
N ASN A 166 -18.96 10.83 -8.94
CA ASN A 166 -18.71 12.27 -8.88
C ASN A 166 -17.20 12.51 -8.74
N VAL A 167 -16.61 13.28 -9.66
CA VAL A 167 -15.17 13.57 -9.65
C VAL A 167 -14.95 15.00 -9.19
N LEU A 168 -14.20 15.13 -8.09
CA LEU A 168 -13.82 16.40 -7.50
C LEU A 168 -12.31 16.56 -7.54
N ASP A 169 -11.84 17.79 -7.74
CA ASP A 169 -10.43 18.10 -7.66
C ASP A 169 -9.96 18.03 -6.20
N TRP A 170 -8.90 17.27 -5.98
CA TRP A 170 -8.24 17.18 -4.69
C TRP A 170 -6.94 17.97 -4.74
N ASP A 171 -6.94 19.16 -4.15
CA ASP A 171 -5.77 20.04 -4.08
C ASP A 171 -4.73 19.53 -3.06
N PHE A 172 -4.18 18.35 -3.34
CA PHE A 172 -3.14 17.72 -2.54
C PHE A 172 -1.80 17.78 -3.26
N VAL A 173 -0.79 18.28 -2.56
CA VAL A 173 0.57 18.39 -3.06
C VAL A 173 1.48 17.41 -2.33
N LEU A 174 1.98 16.43 -3.08
CA LEU A 174 2.78 15.31 -2.56
C LEU A 174 4.18 15.73 -2.08
N GLU A 175 4.77 16.75 -2.72
CA GLU A 175 6.15 17.24 -2.47
C GLU A 175 6.20 18.47 -1.54
N ASP A 176 5.13 18.71 -0.79
CA ASP A 176 5.10 19.84 0.13
C ASP A 176 6.09 19.67 1.29
N LYS A 177 6.79 20.75 1.65
CA LYS A 177 7.81 20.80 2.72
C LYS A 177 7.18 20.84 4.12
N SER A 178 6.00 20.26 4.30
CA SER A 178 5.32 20.24 5.59
C SER A 178 6.23 19.61 6.65
N THR A 179 6.40 20.32 7.76
CA THR A 179 7.19 19.87 8.92
C THR A 179 6.38 18.98 9.86
N LYS A 180 5.05 18.92 9.68
CA LYS A 180 4.16 18.10 10.50
C LYS A 180 4.45 16.62 10.27
N ARG A 181 4.59 15.86 11.37
CA ARG A 181 4.71 14.41 11.33
C ARG A 181 3.43 13.79 11.88
N PRO A 182 2.80 12.87 11.15
CA PRO A 182 1.60 12.20 11.63
C PRO A 182 1.93 11.31 12.82
N ARG A 183 1.00 11.24 13.79
CA ARG A 183 1.16 10.39 14.98
C ARG A 183 1.01 8.92 14.59
N ARG A 184 1.98 8.10 14.99
CA ARG A 184 1.93 6.64 14.84
C ARG A 184 1.59 5.99 16.16
N SER A 185 0.73 4.98 16.11
CA SER A 185 0.25 4.24 17.27
C SER A 185 0.56 2.75 17.14
N ASN A 186 0.48 2.20 15.93
CA ASN A 186 0.47 0.75 15.70
C ASN A 186 1.81 0.22 15.17
N HIS A 187 2.87 0.38 15.97
CA HIS A 187 4.21 -0.08 15.59
C HIS A 187 4.34 -1.61 15.54
N GLY A 188 3.47 -2.35 16.25
CA GLY A 188 3.44 -3.82 16.24
C GLY A 188 2.97 -4.34 14.88
N GLU A 189 1.84 -3.83 14.39
CA GLU A 189 1.34 -4.19 13.06
C GLU A 189 2.33 -3.82 11.97
N ALA A 190 2.93 -2.62 12.04
CA ALA A 190 3.97 -2.19 11.10
C ALA A 190 5.15 -3.18 11.04
N LEU A 191 5.55 -3.74 12.20
CA LEU A 191 6.61 -4.73 12.27
C LEU A 191 6.18 -6.08 11.67
N ILE A 192 4.97 -6.53 11.96
CA ILE A 192 4.46 -7.81 11.45
C ILE A 192 4.35 -7.77 9.92
N ARG A 193 3.69 -6.75 9.37
CA ARG A 193 3.61 -6.52 7.91
C ARG A 193 4.98 -6.42 7.26
N TYR A 194 5.94 -5.79 7.94
CA TYR A 194 7.31 -5.75 7.45
C TYR A 194 7.92 -7.15 7.33
N MET A 195 7.78 -7.98 8.37
CA MET A 195 8.33 -9.32 8.38
C MET A 195 7.63 -10.29 7.43
N GLU A 196 6.35 -10.08 7.10
CA GLU A 196 5.64 -10.83 6.05
C GLU A 196 6.33 -10.69 4.69
N THR A 197 6.79 -9.49 4.35
CA THR A 197 7.37 -9.17 3.02
C THR A 197 8.86 -9.47 2.89
N ILE A 198 9.58 -9.61 4.00
CA ILE A 198 11.03 -9.82 4.04
C ILE A 198 11.35 -11.29 3.70
N LEU A 199 12.39 -11.49 2.87
CA LEU A 199 12.95 -12.81 2.59
C LEU A 199 13.62 -13.40 3.85
N PRO A 200 13.75 -14.74 3.95
CA PRO A 200 14.52 -15.38 5.02
C PRO A 200 15.90 -14.76 5.21
N GLY A 201 16.33 -14.66 6.46
CA GLY A 201 17.61 -14.06 6.85
C GLY A 201 17.51 -13.12 8.05
N GLU A 202 18.60 -12.39 8.27
CA GLU A 202 18.79 -11.53 9.44
C GLU A 202 18.54 -10.06 9.10
N VAL A 203 17.72 -9.38 9.92
CA VAL A 203 17.51 -7.93 9.79
C VAL A 203 17.84 -7.23 11.11
N SER A 204 18.71 -6.24 11.05
CA SER A 204 19.09 -5.46 12.22
C SER A 204 17.97 -4.52 12.69
N ALA A 205 17.92 -4.28 14.00
CA ALA A 205 17.00 -3.32 14.60
C ALA A 205 17.15 -1.89 14.04
N SER A 206 18.36 -1.48 13.64
CA SER A 206 18.59 -0.16 13.03
C SER A 206 17.91 -0.03 11.67
N THR A 207 17.98 -1.08 10.85
CA THR A 207 17.30 -1.13 9.55
C THR A 207 15.78 -1.06 9.72
N ILE A 208 15.22 -1.86 10.64
CA ILE A 208 13.77 -1.89 10.94
C ILE A 208 13.29 -0.52 11.41
N LYS A 209 13.95 0.06 12.44
CA LYS A 209 13.59 1.38 12.97
C LYS A 209 13.64 2.47 11.90
N THR A 210 14.64 2.45 11.03
CA THR A 210 14.78 3.43 9.95
C THR A 210 13.68 3.27 8.91
N LYS A 211 13.43 2.03 8.46
CA LYS A 211 12.46 1.74 7.41
C LYS A 211 11.01 2.00 7.86
N LEU A 212 10.66 1.58 9.08
CA LEU A 212 9.32 1.77 9.66
C LEU A 212 9.16 3.08 10.43
N GLY A 213 10.23 3.85 10.58
CA GLY A 213 10.26 5.08 11.36
C GLY A 213 9.87 4.93 12.83
N ILE A 214 10.23 3.81 13.45
CA ILE A 214 9.92 3.50 14.85
C ILE A 214 10.95 4.20 15.76
N PRO A 215 10.52 5.10 16.68
CA PRO A 215 11.41 5.72 17.66
C PRO A 215 12.02 4.69 18.62
N GLN A 216 13.21 4.99 19.16
CA GLN A 216 13.93 4.08 20.06
C GLN A 216 13.09 3.64 21.28
N ARG A 217 12.32 4.55 21.87
CA ARG A 217 11.44 4.24 23.02
C ARG A 217 10.35 3.22 22.63
N SER A 218 9.67 3.44 21.51
CA SER A 218 8.67 2.51 20.97
C SER A 218 9.27 1.16 20.62
N TRP A 219 10.49 1.14 20.08
CA TRP A 219 11.22 -0.09 19.77
C TRP A 219 11.54 -0.91 21.02
N MET A 220 12.01 -0.28 22.10
CA MET A 220 12.28 -0.97 23.36
C MET A 220 11.00 -1.60 23.93
N ARG A 221 9.86 -0.91 23.82
CA ARG A 221 8.55 -1.46 24.21
C ARG A 221 8.17 -2.67 23.35
N LEU A 222 8.36 -2.60 22.03
CA LEU A 222 8.11 -3.74 21.13
C LEU A 222 9.00 -4.93 21.48
N VAL A 223 10.28 -4.71 21.73
CA VAL A 223 11.20 -5.79 22.15
C VAL A 223 10.73 -6.44 23.45
N SER A 224 10.22 -5.66 24.40
CA SER A 224 9.63 -6.21 25.64
C SER A 224 8.39 -7.06 25.34
N GLN A 225 7.53 -6.62 24.43
CA GLN A 225 6.34 -7.38 24.01
C GLN A 225 6.71 -8.69 23.29
N ILE A 226 7.73 -8.66 22.43
CA ILE A 226 8.22 -9.84 21.68
C ILE A 226 8.81 -10.91 22.61
N LYS A 227 9.30 -10.52 23.78
CA LYS A 227 9.81 -11.47 24.80
C LYS A 227 8.69 -12.16 25.56
N ASP A 228 7.48 -11.61 25.55
CA ASP A 228 6.30 -12.24 26.14
C ASP A 228 5.67 -13.18 25.11
N LEU A 229 5.76 -14.49 25.38
CA LEU A 229 5.27 -15.55 24.49
C LEU A 229 3.74 -15.54 24.32
N SER A 230 3.01 -14.91 25.25
CA SER A 230 1.55 -14.79 25.18
C SER A 230 1.07 -13.60 24.36
N ASN A 231 1.98 -12.69 23.98
CA ASN A 231 1.64 -11.50 23.23
C ASN A 231 1.29 -11.82 21.77
N ASP A 232 0.22 -11.23 21.24
CA ASP A 232 -0.22 -11.40 19.84
C ASP A 232 0.91 -11.16 18.83
N ILE A 233 1.75 -10.14 19.07
CA ILE A 233 2.89 -9.83 18.21
C ILE A 233 3.87 -11.01 18.18
N THR A 234 4.17 -11.59 19.34
CA THR A 234 5.09 -12.73 19.46
C THR A 234 4.53 -13.96 18.76
N VAL A 235 3.23 -14.24 18.94
CA VAL A 235 2.55 -15.37 18.31
C VAL A 235 2.61 -15.24 16.78
N ARG A 236 2.25 -14.07 16.23
CA ARG A 236 2.28 -13.81 14.78
C ARG A 236 3.69 -13.82 14.20
N LEU A 237 4.68 -13.29 14.92
CA LEU A 237 6.08 -13.36 14.48
C LEU A 237 6.60 -14.81 14.48
N THR A 238 6.30 -15.57 15.53
CA THR A 238 6.74 -16.96 15.67
C THR A 238 6.09 -17.86 14.61
N SER A 239 4.81 -17.64 14.27
CA SER A 239 4.14 -18.39 13.19
C SER A 239 4.76 -18.15 11.81
N MET A 240 5.49 -17.04 11.63
CA MET A 240 6.26 -16.75 10.42
C MET A 240 7.72 -17.24 10.48
N GLY A 241 8.10 -17.97 11.54
CA GLY A 241 9.48 -18.39 11.76
C GLY A 241 10.42 -17.25 12.15
N VAL A 242 9.88 -16.14 12.69
CA VAL A 242 10.68 -14.99 13.12
C VAL A 242 11.03 -15.10 14.60
N ARG A 243 12.32 -14.96 14.92
CA ARG A 243 12.83 -14.91 16.30
C ARG A 243 13.67 -13.68 16.57
N LEU A 244 13.66 -13.23 17.82
CA LEU A 244 14.50 -12.15 18.30
C LEU A 244 15.85 -12.70 18.76
N GLU A 245 16.94 -12.18 18.20
CA GLU A 245 18.30 -12.50 18.63
C GLU A 245 19.02 -11.25 19.15
N GLN A 246 19.70 -11.38 20.29
CA GLN A 246 20.61 -10.37 20.80
C GLN A 246 22.03 -10.93 20.77
N ARG A 247 22.92 -10.27 20.02
CA ARG A 247 24.33 -10.65 19.89
C ARG A 247 25.22 -9.62 20.56
N GLY A 248 26.14 -10.09 21.42
CA GLY A 248 27.03 -9.25 22.22
C GLY A 248 26.47 -8.90 23.62
N ILE A 249 27.33 -8.31 24.45
CA ILE A 249 27.04 -7.98 25.86
C ILE A 249 27.23 -6.47 26.08
N GLY A 250 26.40 -5.86 26.93
CA GLY A 250 26.52 -4.47 27.33
C GLY A 250 26.21 -3.45 26.22
N ARG A 251 26.91 -2.31 26.20
CA ARG A 251 26.65 -1.18 25.29
C ARG A 251 26.83 -1.50 23.80
N GLY A 252 27.54 -2.59 23.46
CA GLY A 252 27.77 -3.04 22.09
C GLY A 252 26.74 -4.05 21.58
N ALA A 253 25.79 -4.48 22.41
CA ALA A 253 24.82 -5.51 22.03
C ALA A 253 23.95 -5.04 20.85
N ARG A 254 23.86 -5.90 19.82
CA ARG A 254 23.03 -5.66 18.64
C ARG A 254 21.83 -6.59 18.66
N THR A 255 20.67 -6.03 18.35
CA THR A 255 19.41 -6.78 18.27
C THR A 255 19.06 -7.02 16.81
N TYR A 256 18.68 -8.25 16.49
CA TYR A 256 18.28 -8.73 15.18
C TYR A 256 16.93 -9.44 15.28
N LEU A 257 16.16 -9.37 14.20
CA LEU A 257 15.10 -10.33 13.93
C LEU A 257 15.61 -11.27 12.84
N VAL A 258 15.51 -12.57 13.10
CA VAL A 258 15.93 -13.63 12.19
C VAL A 258 14.69 -14.37 11.71
N LYS A 259 14.47 -14.41 10.40
CA LYS A 259 13.38 -15.14 9.76
C LYS A 259 13.94 -16.42 9.13
N ALA A 260 13.37 -17.56 9.49
CA ALA A 260 13.69 -18.87 8.93
C ALA A 260 13.29 -18.97 7.44
#